data_AF-A0A8S3I0Q2-F1
#
_entry.id   AF-A0A8S3I0Q2-F1
#
_cell.length_a   1.000
_cell.length_b   1.000
_cell.length_c   1.000
_cell.angle_alpha   90.00
_cell.angle_beta   90.00
_cell.angle_gamma   90.00
#
_symmetry.space_group_name_H-M   'P 1'
#
loop_
_entity.id
_entity.type
_entity.pdbx_description
1 polymer ?
#
loop_
_entity_poly.entity_id
_entity_poly.type
_entity_poly.pdbx_seq_one_letter_code
_entity_poly.pdbx_strand_id
1 'polypeptide(L)'
;MRNECVEQAKPGDRCDFIGTLIVLPDVSQLSMPGVRSESAQRTQGADDKGYSAEGVRGLKALGVRDLTYHLAFLACHITPAEQTTVATLLSSDSKKKRIESMMSDKYLFENLRTSLFPTIYGNDEIKSGILLMLFGGVPKRTMEKTSLRGDINICIVGDPSTAKSQFLKQVAEFSPRAVYTSGKASTAAGLTAAVVKDEESSEFVIEAGALMLADNGVCCIDEFDKMDPKDQVAIHEAMEQQTISITKAGIKATLNARTSILAAANPVAGRYDKSRSLRHNVNMSAPI
;
A
#
# COMPACT_ATOMS: atom_id res chain seq x y z
N MET A 1 -13.22 -10.04 -11.25
CA MET A 1 -13.93 -10.92 -10.29
C MET A 1 -15.34 -11.16 -10.79
N ARG A 2 -16.07 -12.15 -10.26
CA ARG A 2 -17.47 -12.42 -10.65
C ARG A 2 -18.39 -12.52 -9.42
N ASN A 3 -19.65 -12.18 -9.62
CA ASN A 3 -20.77 -12.36 -8.68
C ASN A 3 -20.47 -11.82 -7.27
N GLU A 4 -20.55 -12.66 -6.25
CA GLU A 4 -20.46 -12.29 -4.84
C GLU A 4 -19.08 -11.77 -4.40
N CYS A 5 -18.04 -12.02 -5.19
CA CYS A 5 -16.69 -11.50 -4.92
C CYS A 5 -16.51 -10.06 -5.40
N VAL A 6 -17.47 -9.51 -6.14
CA VAL A 6 -17.45 -8.10 -6.58
C VAL A 6 -17.72 -7.21 -5.35
N GLU A 7 -17.00 -6.10 -5.23
CA GLU A 7 -17.01 -5.15 -4.09
C GLU A 7 -16.38 -5.59 -2.76
N GLN A 8 -15.91 -6.84 -2.63
CA GLN A 8 -15.23 -7.27 -1.40
C GLN A 8 -13.81 -6.68 -1.23
N ALA A 9 -13.14 -6.35 -2.34
CA ALA A 9 -11.83 -5.71 -2.32
C ALA A 9 -11.99 -4.18 -2.28
N LYS A 10 -11.40 -3.52 -1.28
CA LYS A 10 -11.26 -2.06 -1.26
C LYS A 10 -9.83 -1.65 -1.62
N PRO A 11 -9.64 -0.47 -2.25
CA PRO A 11 -8.31 0.08 -2.45
C PRO A 11 -7.58 0.24 -1.11
N GLY A 12 -6.43 -0.43 -0.96
CA GLY A 12 -5.65 -0.43 0.30
C GLY A 12 -5.62 -1.76 1.04
N ASP A 13 -6.55 -2.68 0.74
CA ASP A 13 -6.66 -3.95 1.46
C ASP A 13 -5.76 -5.04 0.86
N ARG A 14 -5.10 -5.80 1.74
CA ARG A 14 -4.43 -7.03 1.34
C ARG A 14 -5.45 -8.15 1.25
N CYS A 15 -5.62 -8.67 0.05
CA CYS A 15 -6.55 -9.74 -0.25
C CYS A 15 -5.80 -10.91 -0.89
N ASP A 16 -6.06 -12.11 -0.39
CA ASP A 16 -5.62 -13.34 -1.02
C ASP A 16 -6.65 -13.74 -2.07
N PHE A 17 -6.20 -13.80 -3.32
CA PHE A 17 -7.05 -14.17 -4.45
C PHE A 17 -6.82 -15.62 -4.85
N ILE A 18 -7.90 -16.40 -4.89
CA ILE A 18 -7.89 -17.77 -5.38
C ILE A 18 -8.63 -17.80 -6.72
N GLY A 19 -7.99 -18.34 -7.75
CA GLY A 19 -8.51 -18.25 -9.11
C GLY A 19 -7.65 -18.98 -10.13
N THR A 20 -7.91 -18.68 -11.40
CA THR A 20 -7.21 -19.25 -12.54
C THR A 20 -6.51 -18.16 -13.33
N LEU A 21 -5.28 -18.44 -13.75
CA LEU A 21 -4.57 -17.60 -14.70
C LEU A 21 -5.10 -17.89 -16.10
N ILE A 22 -5.58 -16.86 -16.78
CA ILE A 22 -6.18 -16.92 -18.10
C ILE A 22 -5.37 -16.06 -19.07
N VAL A 23 -5.51 -16.36 -20.36
CA VAL A 23 -4.87 -15.62 -21.43
C VAL A 23 -5.97 -14.92 -22.22
N LEU A 24 -5.95 -13.60 -22.25
CA LEU A 24 -6.91 -12.79 -22.98
C LEU A 24 -6.28 -12.28 -24.28
N PRO A 25 -6.94 -12.44 -25.44
CA PRO A 25 -6.48 -11.83 -26.67
C PRO A 25 -6.69 -10.30 -26.59
N ASP A 26 -5.63 -9.54 -26.84
CA ASP A 26 -5.70 -8.08 -26.88
C ASP A 26 -6.19 -7.62 -28.26
N VAL A 27 -7.43 -7.16 -28.30
CA VAL A 27 -8.08 -6.66 -29.52
C VAL A 27 -7.64 -5.22 -29.83
N SER A 28 -7.10 -4.50 -28.84
CA SER A 28 -6.65 -3.11 -28.99
C SER A 28 -5.49 -3.00 -29.97
N GLN A 29 -4.54 -3.94 -29.88
CA GLN A 29 -3.39 -4.03 -30.77
C GLN A 29 -3.73 -4.56 -32.17
N LEU A 30 -4.93 -5.13 -32.38
CA LEU A 30 -5.40 -5.49 -33.74
C LEU A 30 -5.63 -4.26 -34.63
N SER A 31 -5.65 -3.06 -34.05
CA SER A 31 -5.76 -1.78 -34.76
C SER A 31 -4.42 -1.25 -35.27
N MET A 32 -3.28 -1.77 -34.78
CA MET A 32 -1.94 -1.40 -35.26
C MET A 32 -1.55 -2.28 -36.47
N PRO A 33 -1.41 -1.70 -37.68
CA PRO A 33 -1.02 -2.46 -38.87
C PRO A 33 0.49 -2.74 -38.81
N GLY A 34 0.91 -3.98 -38.50
CA GLY A 34 2.35 -4.20 -38.30
C GLY A 34 2.95 -5.58 -38.49
N VAL A 35 2.40 -6.67 -37.96
CA VAL A 35 3.13 -7.95 -37.95
C VAL A 35 2.23 -9.11 -38.38
N ARG A 36 2.64 -9.75 -39.48
CA ARG A 36 2.01 -10.92 -40.10
C ARG A 36 2.81 -12.14 -39.66
N SER A 37 2.18 -13.11 -39.01
CA SER A 37 2.71 -14.47 -38.94
C SER A 37 1.75 -15.41 -39.65
N GLU A 38 2.29 -16.27 -40.53
CA GLU A 38 1.55 -17.31 -41.24
C GLU A 38 1.61 -18.63 -40.47
N SER A 39 0.47 -19.28 -40.26
CA SER A 39 0.44 -20.73 -40.04
C SER A 39 0.15 -21.41 -41.37
N ALA A 40 1.19 -21.88 -42.06
CA ALA A 40 1.05 -22.67 -43.28
C ALA A 40 0.45 -24.04 -42.96
N GLN A 41 -0.84 -24.25 -43.29
CA GLN A 41 -1.36 -25.60 -43.46
C GLN A 41 -0.78 -26.17 -44.77
N ARG A 42 0.06 -27.22 -44.66
CA ARG A 42 0.48 -28.00 -45.82
C ARG A 42 -0.71 -28.79 -46.36
N THR A 43 -1.23 -28.42 -47.52
CA THR A 43 -2.17 -29.26 -48.28
C THR A 43 -1.37 -30.25 -49.13
N GLN A 44 -1.50 -31.55 -48.82
CA GLN A 44 -1.03 -32.64 -49.68
C GLN A 44 -2.01 -32.83 -50.86
N GLY A 45 -1.47 -32.78 -52.08
CA GLY A 45 -1.89 -33.58 -53.25
C GLY A 45 -3.22 -33.26 -53.94
N ALA A 46 -3.13 -32.89 -55.22
CA ALA A 46 -3.79 -33.56 -56.37
C ALA A 46 -4.12 -32.56 -57.50
N ASP A 47 -3.69 -32.91 -58.71
CA ASP A 47 -4.17 -32.36 -59.98
C ASP A 47 -5.71 -32.38 -60.06
N ASP A 48 -6.34 -31.30 -60.54
CA ASP A 48 -7.38 -31.43 -61.57
C ASP A 48 -7.70 -30.07 -62.24
N LYS A 49 -8.02 -30.15 -63.53
CA LYS A 49 -8.43 -29.05 -64.40
C LYS A 49 -9.90 -28.67 -64.13
N GLY A 50 -10.19 -27.37 -64.20
CA GLY A 50 -11.46 -26.89 -64.75
C GLY A 50 -12.45 -26.23 -63.78
N TYR A 51 -13.21 -25.30 -64.38
CA TYR A 51 -14.42 -24.63 -63.91
C TYR A 51 -14.30 -23.38 -63.01
N SER A 52 -14.59 -22.26 -63.68
CA SER A 52 -15.19 -21.04 -63.16
C SER A 52 -16.41 -21.32 -62.28
N ALA A 53 -16.27 -21.01 -60.99
CA ALA A 53 -17.38 -20.78 -60.07
C ALA A 53 -17.06 -19.55 -59.22
N GLU A 54 -17.76 -18.48 -59.54
CA GLU A 54 -17.86 -17.23 -58.81
C GLU A 54 -18.44 -17.51 -57.42
N GLY A 55 -17.58 -17.45 -56.40
CA GLY A 55 -17.95 -17.57 -54.99
C GLY A 55 -17.41 -16.35 -54.24
N VAL A 56 -18.21 -15.83 -53.30
CA VAL A 56 -17.91 -14.62 -52.51
C VAL A 56 -16.58 -14.79 -51.76
N ARG A 57 -15.49 -14.27 -52.32
CA ARG A 57 -14.14 -14.23 -51.71
C ARG A 57 -14.02 -13.14 -50.62
N GLY A 58 -15.12 -12.72 -50.02
CA GLY A 58 -15.17 -11.57 -49.09
C GLY A 58 -14.56 -11.84 -47.71
N LEU A 59 -14.46 -13.09 -47.27
CA LEU A 59 -13.93 -13.44 -45.93
C LEU A 59 -12.52 -14.05 -45.93
N LYS A 60 -11.84 -14.15 -47.08
CA LYS A 60 -10.42 -14.54 -47.15
C LYS A 60 -9.44 -13.37 -46.95
N ALA A 61 -9.94 -12.13 -46.82
CA ALA A 61 -9.13 -10.92 -46.70
C ALA A 61 -8.67 -10.60 -45.26
N LEU A 62 -9.22 -11.29 -44.25
CA LEU A 62 -8.68 -11.27 -42.90
C LEU A 62 -7.59 -12.35 -42.84
N GLY A 63 -6.38 -11.97 -43.28
CA GLY A 63 -5.19 -12.80 -43.15
C GLY A 63 -4.92 -13.19 -41.69
N VAL A 64 -4.03 -14.17 -41.52
CA VAL A 64 -3.51 -14.56 -40.19
C VAL A 64 -2.83 -13.33 -39.58
N ARG A 65 -3.42 -12.78 -38.52
CA ARG A 65 -2.89 -11.66 -37.76
C ARG A 65 -2.28 -12.19 -36.47
N ASP A 66 -1.15 -11.63 -36.06
CA ASP A 66 -0.61 -11.90 -34.73
C ASP A 66 -1.64 -11.47 -33.68
N LEU A 67 -2.22 -12.46 -33.01
CA LEU A 67 -2.99 -12.24 -31.79
C LEU A 67 -1.98 -12.05 -30.67
N THR A 68 -1.82 -10.80 -30.24
CA THR A 68 -1.09 -10.52 -29.01
C THR A 68 -1.98 -10.91 -27.85
N TYR A 69 -1.38 -11.58 -26.88
CA TYR A 69 -2.08 -12.11 -25.72
C TYR A 69 -1.54 -11.45 -24.46
N HIS A 70 -2.43 -11.03 -23.58
CA HIS A 70 -2.08 -10.59 -22.23
C HIS A 70 -2.52 -11.62 -21.20
N LEU A 71 -1.65 -11.85 -20.21
CA LEU A 71 -1.95 -12.71 -19.08
C LEU A 71 -2.83 -11.94 -18.11
N ALA A 72 -3.98 -12.51 -17.74
CA ALA A 72 -4.89 -11.96 -16.76
C ALA A 72 -5.19 -13.01 -15.69
N PHE A 73 -5.39 -12.57 -14.43
CA PHE A 73 -5.76 -13.47 -13.35
C PHE A 73 -7.25 -13.35 -13.04
N LEU A 74 -8.01 -14.43 -13.23
CA LEU A 74 -9.43 -14.49 -12.91
C LEU A 74 -9.61 -15.05 -11.50
N ALA A 75 -9.81 -14.17 -10.53
CA ALA A 75 -10.14 -14.56 -9.15
C ALA A 75 -11.61 -15.04 -9.03
N CYS A 76 -11.78 -16.24 -8.46
CA CYS A 76 -13.07 -16.87 -8.14
C CYS A 76 -13.45 -16.71 -6.67
N HIS A 77 -12.47 -16.51 -5.78
CA HIS A 77 -12.66 -16.32 -4.35
C HIS A 77 -11.66 -15.31 -3.82
N ILE A 78 -12.09 -14.50 -2.85
CA ILE A 78 -11.28 -13.48 -2.19
C ILE A 78 -11.37 -13.68 -0.68
N THR A 79 -10.22 -13.67 -0.03
CA THR A 79 -10.13 -13.63 1.42
C THR A 79 -9.36 -12.40 1.85
N PRO A 80 -9.97 -11.48 2.62
CA PRO A 80 -9.21 -10.38 3.21
C PRO A 80 -8.20 -10.99 4.20
N ALA A 81 -6.92 -10.67 4.01
CA ALA A 81 -5.82 -11.27 4.78
C ALA A 81 -5.83 -10.86 6.27
N GLU A 82 -6.63 -9.86 6.65
CA GLU A 82 -6.72 -9.34 8.02
C GLU A 82 -7.25 -10.35 9.06
N GLN A 83 -8.01 -11.38 8.65
CA GLN A 83 -8.70 -12.25 9.59
C GLN A 83 -7.88 -13.47 10.05
N THR A 84 -6.76 -13.79 9.38
CA THR A 84 -6.15 -15.13 9.51
C THR A 84 -4.94 -15.20 10.44
N THR A 85 -4.41 -14.09 10.95
CA THR A 85 -3.12 -14.15 11.66
C THR A 85 -3.24 -14.50 13.14
N VAL A 86 -4.11 -13.84 13.91
CA VAL A 86 -4.08 -14.01 15.38
C VAL A 86 -4.75 -15.31 15.84
N ALA A 87 -5.94 -15.62 15.31
CA ALA A 87 -6.70 -16.81 15.71
C ALA A 87 -6.01 -18.12 15.27
N THR A 88 -5.39 -18.11 14.09
CA THR A 88 -4.68 -19.29 13.53
C THR A 88 -3.29 -19.48 14.13
N LEU A 89 -2.63 -18.42 14.62
CA LEU A 89 -1.37 -18.56 15.37
C LEU A 89 -1.60 -19.13 16.78
N LEU A 90 -2.72 -18.78 17.41
CA LEU A 90 -3.11 -19.29 18.73
C LEU A 90 -3.63 -20.73 18.68
N SER A 91 -4.01 -21.28 17.52
CA SER A 91 -4.47 -22.69 17.45
C SER A 91 -3.33 -23.71 17.62
N SER A 92 -2.07 -23.29 17.49
CA SER A 92 -0.90 -24.15 17.69
C SER A 92 -0.45 -24.19 19.15
N ASP A 93 -0.68 -25.32 19.84
CA ASP A 93 -0.30 -25.49 21.27
C ASP A 93 1.20 -25.31 21.56
N SER A 94 2.06 -25.54 20.57
CA SER A 94 3.51 -25.28 20.69
C SER A 94 3.85 -23.79 20.79
N LYS A 95 3.16 -22.94 20.01
CA LYS A 95 3.36 -21.48 20.03
C LYS A 95 2.83 -20.89 21.33
N LYS A 96 1.67 -21.37 21.82
CA LYS A 96 1.11 -20.98 23.12
C LYS A 96 2.08 -21.17 24.27
N LYS A 97 2.66 -22.38 24.41
CA LYS A 97 3.66 -22.67 25.45
C LYS A 97 4.89 -21.76 25.38
N ARG A 98 5.33 -21.41 24.16
CA ARG A 98 6.45 -20.47 23.97
C ARG A 98 6.08 -19.06 24.44
N ILE A 99 4.88 -18.58 24.11
CA ILE A 99 4.38 -17.27 24.56
C ILE A 99 4.24 -17.25 26.09
N GLU A 100 3.71 -18.31 26.70
CA GLU A 100 3.61 -18.42 28.17
C GLU A 100 4.98 -18.36 28.85
N SER A 101 6.00 -19.01 28.27
CA SER A 101 7.37 -18.90 28.78
C SER A 101 7.91 -17.48 28.68
N MET A 102 7.63 -16.77 27.58
CA MET A 102 8.05 -15.37 27.39
C MET A 102 7.32 -14.42 28.34
N MET A 103 6.03 -14.64 28.61
CA MET A 103 5.25 -13.83 29.55
C MET A 103 5.74 -13.94 30.99
N SER A 104 6.35 -15.07 31.34
CA SER A 104 6.87 -15.32 32.70
C SER A 104 8.17 -14.57 32.99
N ASP A 105 8.85 -14.05 31.96
CA ASP A 105 10.13 -13.37 32.11
C ASP A 105 9.96 -11.93 32.62
N LYS A 106 10.59 -11.62 33.76
CA LYS A 106 10.54 -10.28 34.38
C LYS A 106 11.18 -9.16 33.53
N TYR A 107 12.14 -9.52 32.67
CA TYR A 107 12.86 -8.59 31.79
C TYR A 107 12.37 -8.64 30.33
N LEU A 108 11.14 -9.13 30.09
CA LEU A 108 10.56 -9.26 28.75
C LEU A 108 10.64 -7.96 27.95
N PHE A 109 10.33 -6.82 28.58
CA PHE A 109 10.32 -5.52 27.91
C PHE A 109 11.71 -5.11 27.38
N GLU A 110 12.76 -5.31 28.17
CA GLU A 110 14.14 -4.98 27.78
C GLU A 110 14.67 -5.95 26.72
N ASN A 111 14.35 -7.23 26.87
CA ASN A 111 14.72 -8.26 25.90
C ASN A 111 14.05 -8.00 24.54
N LEU A 112 12.77 -7.62 24.54
CA LEU A 112 12.04 -7.30 23.31
C LEU A 112 12.60 -6.02 22.66
N ARG A 113 12.85 -4.97 23.45
CA ARG A 113 13.49 -3.73 22.97
C ARG A 113 14.83 -4.00 22.28
N THR A 114 15.67 -4.84 22.88
CA THR A 114 16.99 -5.17 22.36
C THR A 114 16.90 -6.09 21.14
N SER A 115 15.95 -7.02 21.13
CA SER A 115 15.73 -7.96 20.03
C SER A 115 15.17 -7.30 18.78
N LEU A 116 14.39 -6.22 18.91
CA LEU A 116 13.78 -5.56 17.75
C LEU A 116 14.80 -4.72 16.96
N PHE A 117 15.82 -4.17 17.63
CA PHE A 117 16.87 -3.34 17.04
C PHE A 117 18.28 -3.84 17.41
N PRO A 118 18.74 -4.99 16.86
CA PRO A 118 20.07 -5.53 17.19
C PRO A 118 21.22 -4.77 16.53
N THR A 119 20.98 -4.12 15.39
CA THR A 119 22.00 -3.41 14.59
C THR A 119 22.27 -2.00 15.09
N ILE A 120 21.34 -1.39 15.82
CA ILE A 120 21.41 0.00 16.25
C ILE A 120 21.80 0.05 17.72
N TYR A 121 22.87 0.75 18.07
CA TYR A 121 23.30 0.95 19.45
C TYR A 121 22.80 2.28 20.02
N GLY A 122 22.37 2.28 21.29
CA GLY A 122 21.92 3.47 22.01
C GLY A 122 20.43 3.80 21.85
N ASN A 123 20.04 4.96 22.39
CA ASN A 123 18.68 5.54 22.36
C ASN A 123 17.57 4.55 22.77
N ASP A 124 17.71 3.97 23.96
CA ASP A 124 16.74 3.00 24.47
C ASP A 124 15.32 3.56 24.63
N GLU A 125 15.20 4.86 24.92
CA GLU A 125 13.91 5.55 25.02
C GLU A 125 13.16 5.55 23.67
N ILE A 126 13.86 5.83 22.57
CA ILE A 126 13.27 5.82 21.22
C ILE A 126 12.83 4.39 20.85
N LYS A 127 13.67 3.40 21.15
CA LYS A 127 13.34 1.99 20.90
C LYS A 127 12.10 1.55 21.68
N SER A 128 12.00 1.94 22.95
CA SER A 128 10.82 1.69 23.78
C SER A 128 9.58 2.41 23.24
N GLY A 129 9.72 3.65 22.76
CA GLY A 129 8.63 4.37 22.10
C GLY A 129 8.11 3.65 20.86
N ILE A 130 9.00 3.29 19.93
CA ILE A 130 8.64 2.57 18.70
C ILE A 130 7.97 1.22 19.05
N LEU A 131 8.45 0.54 20.08
CA LEU A 131 7.84 -0.70 20.54
C LEU A 131 6.38 -0.49 21.01
N LEU A 132 6.13 0.57 21.79
CA LEU A 132 4.77 0.92 22.22
C LEU A 132 3.86 1.30 21.04
N MET A 133 4.40 1.97 20.03
CA MET A 133 3.66 2.27 18.79
C MET A 133 3.27 1.00 18.04
N LEU A 134 4.16 -0.02 17.97
CA LEU A 134 3.86 -1.29 17.30
C LEU A 134 2.77 -2.10 18.03
N PHE A 135 2.70 -2.01 19.36
CA PHE A 135 1.62 -2.62 20.13
C PHE A 135 0.31 -1.85 20.02
N GLY A 136 0.39 -0.53 19.82
CA GLY A 136 -0.76 0.36 19.72
C GLY A 136 -1.57 0.46 21.02
N GLY A 137 -2.67 1.18 20.96
CA GLY A 137 -3.66 1.28 22.03
C GLY A 137 -5.01 0.68 21.63
N VAL A 138 -5.95 0.67 22.57
CA VAL A 138 -7.30 0.17 22.32
C VAL A 138 -8.20 1.31 21.85
N PRO A 139 -8.74 1.28 20.62
CA PRO A 139 -9.73 2.26 20.18
C PRO A 139 -11.01 2.07 21.00
N LYS A 140 -11.54 3.17 21.53
CA LYS A 140 -12.76 3.14 22.36
C LYS A 140 -13.90 3.85 21.65
N ARG A 141 -15.11 3.32 21.81
CA ARG A 141 -16.33 4.03 21.37
C ARG A 141 -17.04 4.54 22.61
N THR A 142 -17.30 5.84 22.63
CA THR A 142 -18.08 6.47 23.71
C THR A 142 -19.56 6.13 23.53
N MET A 143 -20.36 6.39 24.58
CA MET A 143 -21.82 6.26 24.51
C MET A 143 -22.44 7.21 23.47
N GLU A 144 -21.76 8.31 23.15
CA GLU A 144 -22.18 9.31 22.16
C GLU A 144 -21.80 8.92 20.71
N LYS A 145 -21.36 7.68 20.49
CA LYS A 145 -20.95 7.12 19.18
C LYS A 145 -19.71 7.78 18.55
N THR A 146 -18.97 8.60 19.31
CA THR A 146 -17.66 9.08 18.86
C THR A 146 -16.61 8.00 19.07
N SER A 147 -15.81 7.74 18.04
CA SER A 147 -14.65 6.85 18.11
C SER A 147 -13.44 7.64 18.61
N LEU A 148 -12.90 7.21 19.75
CA LEU A 148 -11.62 7.67 20.27
C LEU A 148 -10.52 6.79 19.69
N ARG A 149 -9.52 7.46 19.11
CA ARG A 149 -8.34 6.84 18.53
C ARG A 149 -7.49 6.14 19.60
N GLY A 150 -7.02 4.94 19.28
CA GLY A 150 -6.07 4.17 20.09
C GLY A 150 -4.64 4.22 19.58
N ASP A 151 -4.41 4.70 18.36
CA ASP A 151 -3.09 4.65 17.72
C ASP A 151 -2.17 5.78 18.22
N ILE A 152 -0.89 5.46 18.31
CA ILE A 152 0.15 6.36 18.83
C ILE A 152 0.98 6.85 17.64
N ASN A 153 1.12 8.15 17.48
CA ASN A 153 2.09 8.72 16.53
C ASN A 153 3.38 9.07 17.26
N ILE A 154 4.50 8.83 16.60
CA ILE A 154 5.82 9.16 17.13
C ILE A 154 6.55 10.00 16.11
N CYS A 155 7.14 11.10 16.56
CA CYS A 155 8.03 11.93 15.74
C CYS A 155 9.42 11.94 16.37
N ILE A 156 10.43 11.56 15.57
CA ILE A 156 11.83 11.53 15.98
C ILE A 156 12.53 12.76 15.39
N VAL A 157 12.92 13.68 16.27
CA VAL A 157 13.72 14.86 15.93
C VAL A 157 15.14 14.66 16.45
N GLY A 158 16.13 15.10 15.68
CA GLY A 158 17.54 14.96 16.04
C GLY A 158 18.49 15.46 14.95
N ASP A 159 19.78 15.41 15.20
CA ASP A 159 20.76 15.85 14.21
C ASP A 159 20.90 14.80 13.08
N PRO A 160 21.43 15.19 11.90
CA PRO A 160 21.81 14.25 10.86
C PRO A 160 22.76 13.17 11.39
N SER A 161 22.79 12.02 10.72
CA SER A 161 23.67 10.88 11.06
C SER A 161 23.36 10.18 12.38
N THR A 162 22.16 10.36 12.96
CA THR A 162 21.70 9.70 14.20
C THR A 162 20.92 8.39 13.96
N ALA A 163 21.15 7.73 12.82
CA ALA A 163 20.48 6.48 12.42
C ALA A 163 18.94 6.52 12.38
N LYS A 164 18.29 7.70 12.38
CA LYS A 164 16.82 7.81 12.31
C LYS A 164 16.23 7.03 11.16
N SER A 165 16.68 7.28 9.93
CA SER A 165 16.19 6.59 8.73
C SER A 165 16.38 5.06 8.80
N GLN A 166 17.36 4.56 9.56
CA GLN A 166 17.48 3.11 9.81
C GLN A 166 16.35 2.59 10.69
N PHE A 167 15.94 3.32 11.73
CA PHE A 167 14.77 2.96 12.53
C PHE A 167 13.51 2.83 11.66
N LEU A 168 13.23 3.82 10.79
CA LEU A 168 12.05 3.78 9.92
C LEU A 168 12.10 2.61 8.93
N LYS A 169 13.26 2.35 8.31
CA LYS A 169 13.43 1.23 7.37
C LYS A 169 13.23 -0.12 8.04
N GLN A 170 13.79 -0.28 9.24
CA GLN A 170 13.64 -1.52 10.01
C GLN A 170 12.20 -1.75 10.47
N VAL A 171 11.49 -0.70 10.90
CA VAL A 171 10.06 -0.79 11.23
C VAL A 171 9.23 -1.14 9.99
N ALA A 172 9.58 -0.56 8.84
CA ALA A 172 8.89 -0.83 7.58
C ALA A 172 9.06 -2.29 7.12
N GLU A 173 10.22 -2.90 7.36
CA GLU A 173 10.47 -4.32 7.07
C GLU A 173 9.84 -5.26 8.12
N PHE A 174 9.82 -4.83 9.39
CA PHE A 174 9.31 -5.65 10.48
C PHE A 174 7.79 -5.76 10.50
N SER A 175 7.08 -4.66 10.26
CA SER A 175 5.62 -4.64 10.34
C SER A 175 5.00 -5.09 9.01
N PRO A 176 4.05 -6.06 9.03
CA PRO A 176 3.48 -6.61 7.81
C PRO A 176 2.74 -5.57 6.97
N ARG A 177 2.23 -4.48 7.55
CA ARG A 177 1.51 -3.40 6.84
C ARG A 177 2.18 -2.05 7.07
N ALA A 178 3.50 -2.00 6.92
CA ALA A 178 4.21 -0.73 6.95
C ALA A 178 4.62 -0.25 5.57
N VAL A 179 4.54 1.06 5.37
CA VAL A 179 4.94 1.74 4.15
C VAL A 179 5.97 2.79 4.51
N TYR A 180 7.12 2.75 3.85
CA TYR A 180 8.16 3.77 3.97
C TYR A 180 8.03 4.79 2.84
N THR A 181 7.95 6.06 3.21
CA THR A 181 7.87 7.19 2.29
C THR A 181 8.85 8.27 2.70
N SER A 182 9.38 9.00 1.72
CA SER A 182 10.14 10.24 1.97
C SER A 182 9.19 11.41 1.69
N GLY A 183 9.09 12.34 2.63
CA GLY A 183 8.23 13.53 2.52
C GLY A 183 8.59 14.45 1.35
N LYS A 184 9.78 14.30 0.76
CA LYS A 184 10.18 15.02 -0.46
C LYS A 184 9.80 14.27 -1.74
N ALA A 185 9.88 12.94 -1.72
CA ALA A 185 9.57 12.10 -2.88
C ALA A 185 8.08 11.83 -3.03
N SER A 186 7.33 11.90 -1.93
CA SER A 186 5.90 11.70 -1.90
C SER A 186 5.18 13.04 -2.03
N THR A 187 4.31 13.15 -3.02
CA THR A 187 3.37 14.28 -3.17
C THR A 187 2.07 13.99 -2.42
N ALA A 188 1.21 14.99 -2.21
CA ALA A 188 -0.14 14.79 -1.66
C ALA A 188 -0.90 13.65 -2.36
N ALA A 189 -0.76 13.53 -3.68
CA ALA A 189 -1.42 12.49 -4.47
C ALA A 189 -0.87 11.08 -4.20
N GLY A 190 0.40 10.95 -3.80
CA GLY A 190 1.00 9.67 -3.42
C GLY A 190 0.84 9.32 -1.94
N LEU A 191 0.72 10.32 -1.06
CA LEU A 191 0.44 10.13 0.38
C LEU A 191 -1.03 9.80 0.62
N THR A 192 -1.93 10.56 -0.01
CA THR A 192 -3.38 10.36 0.02
C THR A 192 -3.88 9.69 -1.25
N ALA A 193 -5.18 9.66 -1.51
CA ALA A 193 -5.68 9.10 -2.76
C ALA A 193 -5.58 10.10 -3.93
N ALA A 194 -5.23 9.57 -5.10
CA ALA A 194 -5.29 10.30 -6.36
C ALA A 194 -6.56 9.91 -7.13
N VAL A 195 -7.10 10.82 -7.93
CA VAL A 195 -8.16 10.49 -8.89
C VAL A 195 -7.50 10.49 -10.26
N VAL A 196 -7.43 9.31 -10.86
CA VAL A 196 -6.83 9.08 -12.18
C VAL A 196 -7.95 8.71 -13.14
N LYS A 197 -7.88 9.23 -14.37
CA LYS A 197 -8.80 8.82 -15.42
C LYS A 197 -8.25 7.56 -16.07
N ASP A 198 -9.04 6.49 -16.05
CA ASP A 198 -8.67 5.25 -16.73
C ASP A 198 -8.83 5.40 -18.25
N GLU A 199 -7.85 4.93 -19.02
CA GLU A 199 -7.82 5.09 -20.48
C GLU A 199 -8.78 4.12 -21.18
N GLU A 200 -9.05 2.95 -20.59
CA GLU A 200 -9.96 1.94 -21.15
C GLU A 200 -11.43 2.30 -20.92
N SER A 201 -11.80 2.64 -19.69
CA SER A 201 -13.18 2.95 -19.33
C SER A 201 -13.55 4.43 -19.52
N SER A 202 -12.57 5.33 -19.64
CA SER A 202 -12.77 6.79 -19.56
C SER A 202 -13.44 7.27 -18.27
N GLU A 203 -13.53 6.41 -17.24
CA GLU A 203 -14.08 6.74 -15.94
C GLU A 203 -12.97 7.23 -14.99
N PHE A 204 -13.36 8.03 -13.99
CA PHE A 204 -12.44 8.48 -12.96
C PHE A 204 -12.37 7.43 -11.86
N VAL A 205 -11.18 6.85 -11.66
CA VAL A 205 -10.89 5.84 -10.64
C VAL A 205 -10.07 6.47 -9.53
N ILE A 206 -10.28 6.01 -8.30
CA ILE A 206 -9.50 6.43 -7.13
C ILE A 206 -8.34 5.46 -6.93
N GLU A 207 -7.11 5.98 -6.99
CA GLU A 207 -5.90 5.25 -6.66
C GLU A 207 -5.53 5.47 -5.20
N ALA A 208 -5.29 4.39 -4.46
CA ALA A 208 -4.94 4.44 -3.04
C ALA A 208 -3.49 4.89 -2.83
N GLY A 209 -3.30 5.90 -1.98
CA GLY A 209 -1.97 6.34 -1.56
C GLY A 209 -1.35 5.52 -0.44
N ALA A 210 -0.14 5.92 -0.05
CA ALA A 210 0.66 5.29 0.98
C ALA A 210 -0.07 5.17 2.33
N LEU A 211 -0.81 6.20 2.76
CA LEU A 211 -1.56 6.18 4.02
C LEU A 211 -2.71 5.18 4.01
N MET A 212 -3.34 4.97 2.87
CA MET A 212 -4.46 4.02 2.73
C MET A 212 -3.95 2.58 2.65
N LEU A 213 -2.84 2.36 1.94
CA LEU A 213 -2.18 1.05 1.86
C LEU A 213 -1.68 0.58 3.23
N ALA A 214 -1.34 1.53 4.10
CA ALA A 214 -0.87 1.26 5.46
C ALA A 214 -2.01 1.11 6.50
N ASP A 215 -3.29 0.98 6.11
CA ASP A 215 -4.41 0.82 7.07
C ASP A 215 -4.15 -0.29 8.09
N ASN A 216 -4.46 -0.05 9.36
CA ASN A 216 -4.14 -0.88 10.53
C ASN A 216 -2.64 -1.20 10.72
N GLY A 217 -1.75 -0.40 10.13
CA GLY A 217 -0.31 -0.57 10.19
C GLY A 217 0.44 0.71 10.55
N VAL A 218 1.67 0.84 10.04
CA VAL A 218 2.55 1.97 10.35
C VAL A 218 2.98 2.67 9.07
N CYS A 219 2.69 3.96 8.96
CA CYS A 219 3.25 4.78 7.89
C CYS A 219 4.52 5.47 8.39
N CYS A 220 5.65 5.09 7.81
CA CYS A 220 6.95 5.68 8.08
C CYS A 220 7.20 6.84 7.11
N ILE A 221 7.40 8.05 7.63
CA ILE A 221 7.66 9.26 6.86
C ILE A 221 9.03 9.82 7.26
N ASP A 222 9.98 9.78 6.34
CA ASP A 222 11.27 10.44 6.51
C ASP A 222 11.24 11.89 5.97
N GLU A 223 12.12 12.75 6.47
CA GLU A 223 12.25 14.15 6.07
C GLU A 223 10.92 14.94 6.18
N PHE A 224 10.20 14.77 7.29
CA PHE A 224 8.93 15.45 7.52
C PHE A 224 9.06 16.99 7.44
N ASP A 225 10.23 17.54 7.77
CA ASP A 225 10.54 18.98 7.68
C ASP A 225 10.64 19.51 6.23
N LYS A 226 10.82 18.63 5.24
CA LYS A 226 10.94 18.97 3.81
C LYS A 226 9.65 18.83 3.03
N MET A 227 8.58 18.40 3.68
CA MET A 227 7.29 18.20 3.06
C MET A 227 6.60 19.53 2.74
N ASP A 228 5.88 19.57 1.63
CA ASP A 228 5.08 20.74 1.24
C ASP A 228 3.89 20.93 2.21
N PRO A 229 3.48 22.19 2.47
CA PRO A 229 2.40 22.48 3.41
C PRO A 229 1.04 21.90 2.97
N LYS A 230 0.82 21.66 1.67
CA LYS A 230 -0.40 21.01 1.17
C LYS A 230 -0.50 19.55 1.62
N ASP A 231 0.63 18.87 1.67
CA ASP A 231 0.72 17.45 2.02
C ASP A 231 0.60 17.30 3.54
N GLN A 232 1.14 18.25 4.31
CA GLN A 232 0.98 18.33 5.77
C GLN A 232 -0.50 18.45 6.17
N VAL A 233 -1.29 19.31 5.50
CA VAL A 233 -2.73 19.44 5.78
C VAL A 233 -3.49 18.13 5.58
N ALA A 234 -3.14 17.38 4.53
CA ALA A 234 -3.78 16.11 4.23
C ALA A 234 -3.46 15.03 5.29
N ILE A 235 -2.23 15.07 5.84
CA ILE A 235 -1.84 14.21 6.96
C ILE A 235 -2.59 14.60 8.24
N HIS A 236 -2.82 15.89 8.51
CA HIS A 236 -3.57 16.30 9.69
C HIS A 236 -5.01 15.76 9.70
N GLU A 237 -5.69 15.75 8.55
CA GLU A 237 -7.00 15.13 8.42
C GLU A 237 -6.93 13.63 8.75
N ALA A 238 -5.97 12.92 8.16
CA ALA A 238 -5.76 11.50 8.40
C ALA A 238 -5.38 11.19 9.87
N MET A 239 -4.58 12.04 10.52
CA MET A 239 -4.14 11.86 11.91
C MET A 239 -5.29 12.07 12.89
N GLU A 240 -6.13 13.07 12.67
CA GLU A 240 -7.22 13.43 13.59
C GLU A 240 -8.43 12.53 13.41
N GLN A 241 -8.88 12.35 12.16
CA GLN A 241 -10.14 11.65 11.86
C GLN A 241 -9.92 10.18 11.51
N GLN A 242 -8.68 9.75 11.23
CA GLN A 242 -8.36 8.41 10.72
C GLN A 242 -9.09 8.06 9.41
N THR A 243 -9.54 9.10 8.71
CA THR A 243 -10.24 9.03 7.44
C THR A 243 -9.80 10.18 6.56
N ILE A 244 -9.76 9.96 5.26
CA ILE A 244 -9.44 10.97 4.26
C ILE A 244 -10.66 11.14 3.36
N SER A 245 -11.17 12.37 3.29
CA SER A 245 -12.29 12.73 2.43
C SER A 245 -11.78 13.40 1.16
N ILE A 246 -12.17 12.85 0.00
CA ILE A 246 -11.76 13.39 -1.30
C ILE A 246 -13.01 13.75 -2.08
N THR A 247 -13.05 15.01 -2.52
CA THR A 247 -14.06 15.52 -3.45
C THR A 247 -13.34 16.06 -4.68
N LYS A 248 -13.18 15.20 -5.70
CA LYS A 248 -12.49 15.53 -6.96
C LYS A 248 -13.21 14.86 -8.13
N ALA A 249 -13.20 15.53 -9.29
CA ALA A 249 -13.78 15.01 -10.54
C ALA A 249 -15.23 14.50 -10.42
N GLY A 250 -16.05 15.13 -9.57
CA GLY A 250 -17.45 14.74 -9.34
C GLY A 250 -17.64 13.54 -8.40
N ILE A 251 -16.57 12.93 -7.90
CA ILE A 251 -16.61 11.82 -6.95
C ILE A 251 -16.38 12.37 -5.54
N LYS A 252 -17.33 12.10 -4.65
CA LYS A 252 -17.19 12.32 -3.21
C LYS A 252 -17.02 10.96 -2.53
N ALA A 253 -15.80 10.67 -2.10
CA ALA A 253 -15.47 9.42 -1.42
C ALA A 253 -14.76 9.69 -0.10
N THR A 254 -15.04 8.86 0.89
CA THR A 254 -14.37 8.85 2.20
C THR A 254 -13.66 7.52 2.36
N LEU A 255 -12.36 7.57 2.56
CA LEU A 255 -11.49 6.41 2.65
C LEU A 255 -10.90 6.33 4.06
N ASN A 256 -10.79 5.13 4.60
CA ASN A 256 -10.23 4.94 5.95
C ASN A 256 -8.70 4.89 5.88
N ALA A 257 -8.04 5.50 6.87
CA ALA A 257 -6.60 5.54 7.00
C ALA A 257 -6.21 5.40 8.49
N ARG A 258 -6.58 4.26 9.09
CA ARG A 258 -6.30 3.96 10.51
C ARG A 258 -4.84 3.55 10.63
N THR A 259 -3.94 4.51 10.65
CA THR A 259 -2.51 4.24 10.66
C THR A 259 -1.83 4.94 11.82
N SER A 260 -0.78 4.31 12.34
CA SER A 260 0.18 4.97 13.23
C SER A 260 1.24 5.64 12.36
N ILE A 261 1.55 6.91 12.63
CA ILE A 261 2.57 7.64 11.87
C ILE A 261 3.87 7.64 12.67
N LEU A 262 4.93 7.15 12.04
CA LEU A 262 6.31 7.31 12.50
C LEU A 262 7.00 8.34 11.61
N ALA A 263 7.21 9.54 12.14
CA ALA A 263 7.88 10.62 11.42
C ALA A 263 9.33 10.78 11.87
N ALA A 264 10.22 11.10 10.93
CA ALA A 264 11.55 11.62 11.22
C ALA A 264 11.69 13.03 10.66
N ALA A 265 12.18 13.94 11.49
CA ALA A 265 12.40 15.34 11.11
C ALA A 265 13.79 15.79 11.55
N ASN A 266 14.36 16.72 10.79
CA ASN A 266 15.63 17.34 11.11
C ASN A 266 15.43 18.80 11.57
N PRO A 267 16.28 19.32 12.46
CA PRO A 267 16.25 20.73 12.83
C PRO A 267 16.59 21.60 11.62
N VAL A 268 16.02 22.80 11.56
CA VAL A 268 16.10 23.70 10.38
C VAL A 268 17.54 24.01 9.97
N ALA A 269 18.43 24.22 10.95
CA ALA A 269 19.83 24.54 10.72
C ALA A 269 20.73 23.30 10.59
N GLY A 270 20.16 22.09 10.52
CA GLY A 270 20.90 20.82 10.51
C GLY A 270 21.57 20.47 11.84
N ARG A 271 21.60 21.38 12.82
CA ARG A 271 21.96 21.10 14.21
C ARG A 271 20.96 21.75 15.15
N TYR A 272 20.72 21.10 16.28
CA TYR A 272 19.85 21.65 17.31
C TYR A 272 20.53 22.82 18.04
N ASP A 273 19.99 24.04 17.88
CA ASP A 273 20.48 25.23 18.57
C ASP A 273 19.75 25.40 19.92
N LYS A 274 20.47 25.20 21.03
CA LYS A 274 19.91 25.31 22.39
C LYS A 274 19.50 26.75 22.75
N SER A 275 19.95 27.75 22.00
CA SER A 275 19.61 29.15 22.26
C SER A 275 18.20 29.53 21.78
N ARG A 276 17.59 28.72 20.90
CA ARG A 276 16.28 28.98 20.31
C ARG A 276 15.22 28.03 20.89
N SER A 277 13.96 28.47 20.84
CA SER A 277 12.83 27.63 21.25
C SER A 277 12.62 26.45 20.28
N LEU A 278 12.05 25.35 20.78
CA LEU A 278 11.74 24.16 19.98
C LEU A 278 10.96 24.51 18.71
N ARG A 279 9.95 25.37 18.84
CA ARG A 279 9.11 25.83 17.72
C ARG A 279 9.89 26.57 16.64
N HIS A 280 10.96 27.26 16.99
CA HIS A 280 11.80 27.94 16.01
C HIS A 280 12.88 27.00 15.45
N ASN A 281 13.30 26.00 16.23
CA ASN A 281 14.23 24.96 15.78
C ASN A 281 13.61 23.94 14.83
N VAL A 282 12.30 23.77 14.91
CA VAL A 282 11.53 22.80 14.15
C VAL A 282 10.50 23.58 13.33
N ASN A 283 10.66 23.62 12.00
CA ASN A 283 9.81 24.39 11.08
C ASN A 283 8.43 23.73 10.90
N MET A 284 7.67 23.68 11.98
CA MET A 284 6.39 22.99 12.07
C MET A 284 5.31 24.01 12.43
N SER A 285 4.28 24.09 11.60
CA SER A 285 3.12 24.96 11.87
C SER A 285 2.29 24.38 13.00
N ALA A 286 1.64 25.24 13.81
CA ALA A 286 0.56 24.79 14.68
C ALA A 286 -0.73 24.64 13.82
N PRO A 287 -1.65 23.70 14.10
CA PRO A 287 -1.62 22.58 15.05
C PRO A 287 -1.10 21.28 14.41
N ILE A 288 -0.47 20.43 15.22
CA ILE A 288 -0.12 19.03 14.91
C ILE A 288 -0.57 18.18 16.09
#